data_AF-A0A1I7T7N7-F1
#
_entry.id   AF-A0A1I7T7N7-F1
#
_cell.length_a   1.000
_cell.length_b   1.000
_cell.length_c   1.000
_cell.angle_alpha   90.00
_cell.angle_beta   90.00
_cell.angle_gamma   90.00
#
_symmetry.space_group_name_H-M   'P 1'
#
loop_
_entity.id
_entity.type
_entity.pdbx_description
1 polymer ?
#
loop_
_entity_poly.entity_id
_entity_poly.type
_entity_poly.pdbx_seq_one_letter_code
_entity_poly.pdbx_strand_id
1 'polypeptide(L)'
;MNYILSLLIIGFIHLVHSKIDKDLQTFFKKNKCDQKCTFESGNLTFGTIDLFPSSCETVCADLQLDQRSNLTENELTSVFKNMKHLIGRLKVLNTNYTSGKFLSGLESIECDGNGMLEWGENFKLLEIGLINLTSIICYRVDIWQNFNLTRLNMPNLKILFYPWSKYSLPVKESYIALTFLSTDFCITTNEMATTINVTDYISYKYCEPVLDDKLCKEPVKGCIEIFGDLEITDDTDLEIMKTIEIIYGSLIINGTDIKDFGFLESLKYVASLEKNMEAIIVENNPKLNNITFPRLKVPRPEKLFKIVLCFQKIRSTMKSSIRFTNNNEIISLDPSLCINLRKSMKLDDEYIKINDDNCSEFEETL
;
A
#
# COMPACT_ATOMS: atom_id res chain seq x y z
N MET A 1 2.42 -39.09 48.14
CA MET A 1 1.71 -37.89 47.63
C MET A 1 2.65 -36.85 46.98
N ASN A 2 3.92 -37.16 46.67
CA ASN A 2 4.88 -36.20 46.07
C ASN A 2 5.45 -36.61 44.70
N TYR A 3 5.11 -37.78 44.14
CA TYR A 3 5.60 -38.20 42.81
C TYR A 3 4.61 -37.90 41.67
N ILE A 4 3.32 -37.76 41.96
CA ILE A 4 2.28 -37.47 40.95
C ILE A 4 2.26 -35.97 40.60
N LEU A 5 2.61 -35.09 41.55
CA LEU A 5 2.70 -33.64 41.29
C LEU A 5 3.91 -33.28 40.39
N SER A 6 5.01 -34.02 40.48
CA SER A 6 6.20 -33.84 39.64
C SER A 6 5.95 -34.21 38.17
N LEU A 7 5.24 -35.32 37.92
CA LEU A 7 4.91 -35.76 36.56
C LEU A 7 3.85 -34.89 35.88
N LEU A 8 2.93 -34.27 36.65
CA LEU A 8 1.96 -33.32 36.12
C LEU A 8 2.61 -31.98 35.73
N ILE A 9 3.69 -31.56 36.39
CA ILE A 9 4.44 -30.34 36.03
C ILE A 9 5.31 -30.59 34.78
N ILE A 10 5.93 -31.76 34.65
CA ILE A 10 6.73 -32.13 33.46
C ILE A 10 5.81 -32.39 32.23
N GLY A 11 4.59 -32.88 32.46
CA GLY A 11 3.57 -33.05 31.41
C GLY A 11 2.92 -31.74 30.93
N PHE A 12 2.92 -30.68 31.74
CA PHE A 12 2.38 -29.36 31.36
C PHE A 12 3.40 -28.46 30.64
N ILE A 13 4.71 -28.68 30.81
CA ILE A 13 5.75 -27.92 30.11
C ILE A 13 5.82 -28.30 28.60
N HIS A 14 5.29 -29.46 28.21
CA HIS A 14 5.28 -29.89 26.81
C HIS A 14 4.07 -29.42 25.98
N LEU A 15 3.19 -28.57 26.53
CA LEU A 15 1.97 -28.11 25.85
C LEU A 15 1.89 -26.59 25.61
N VAL A 16 3.05 -25.95 25.41
CA VAL A 16 3.13 -24.64 24.73
C VAL A 16 4.25 -24.65 23.71
N HIS A 17 4.16 -25.53 22.71
CA HIS A 17 4.83 -25.29 21.43
C HIS A 17 3.72 -25.00 20.43
N SER A 18 3.52 -23.73 20.08
CA SER A 18 2.82 -23.41 18.84
C SER A 18 3.70 -23.92 17.71
N LYS A 19 3.45 -25.17 17.29
CA LYS A 19 4.18 -25.79 16.20
C LYS A 19 3.94 -24.94 14.95
N ILE A 20 5.02 -24.42 14.36
CA ILE A 20 4.96 -23.73 13.07
C ILE A 20 4.14 -24.59 12.10
N ASP A 21 3.18 -23.97 11.42
CA ASP A 21 2.30 -24.69 10.51
C ASP A 21 3.08 -25.29 9.32
N LYS A 22 2.46 -26.27 8.65
CA LYS A 22 3.11 -27.05 7.60
C LYS A 22 3.49 -26.21 6.38
N ASP A 23 2.75 -25.17 6.08
CA ASP A 23 2.99 -24.31 4.92
C ASP A 23 4.21 -23.45 5.18
N LEU A 24 4.31 -22.86 6.38
CA LEU A 24 5.47 -22.07 6.79
C LEU A 24 6.74 -22.94 6.93
N GLN A 25 6.61 -24.17 7.43
CA GLN A 25 7.72 -25.14 7.42
C GLN A 25 8.21 -25.46 6.00
N THR A 26 7.29 -25.60 5.04
CA THR A 26 7.62 -25.86 3.64
C THR A 26 8.30 -24.65 3.01
N PHE A 27 7.83 -23.45 3.35
CA PHE A 27 8.40 -22.18 2.93
C PHE A 27 9.84 -22.02 3.45
N PHE A 28 10.10 -22.28 4.74
CA PHE A 28 11.45 -22.23 5.30
C PHE A 28 12.42 -23.19 4.61
N LYS A 29 11.97 -24.41 4.29
CA LYS A 29 12.78 -25.37 3.53
C LYS A 29 13.10 -24.87 2.12
N LYS A 30 12.11 -24.30 1.42
CA LYS A 30 12.28 -23.74 0.08
C LYS A 30 13.30 -22.59 0.09
N ASN A 31 13.24 -21.75 1.12
CA ASN A 31 14.13 -20.61 1.32
C ASN A 31 15.44 -20.96 2.04
N LYS A 32 15.74 -22.26 2.22
CA LYS A 32 17.00 -22.77 2.77
C LYS A 32 17.38 -22.15 4.13
N CYS A 33 16.38 -21.97 5.00
CA CYS A 33 16.58 -21.46 6.35
C CYS A 33 17.61 -22.30 7.12
N ASP A 34 18.62 -21.64 7.69
CA ASP A 34 19.55 -22.28 8.64
C ASP A 34 18.81 -22.53 9.95
N GLN A 35 18.89 -23.77 10.46
CA GLN A 35 18.31 -24.14 11.74
C GLN A 35 18.84 -23.27 12.89
N LYS A 36 20.11 -22.85 12.84
CA LYS A 36 20.70 -21.94 13.85
C LYS A 36 20.14 -20.51 13.80
N CYS A 37 19.55 -20.14 12.68
CA CYS A 37 18.91 -18.84 12.46
C CYS A 37 17.38 -18.96 12.34
N THR A 38 16.81 -20.07 12.81
CA THR A 38 15.37 -20.30 12.81
C THR A 38 14.84 -20.18 14.22
N PHE A 39 13.86 -19.30 14.43
CA PHE A 39 13.16 -19.15 15.70
C PHE A 39 11.86 -19.95 15.68
N GLU A 40 11.88 -21.13 16.32
CA GLU A 40 10.76 -22.08 16.26
C GLU A 40 9.64 -21.79 17.28
N SER A 41 9.90 -20.96 18.29
CA SER A 41 8.93 -20.70 19.37
C SER A 41 7.77 -19.81 18.96
N GLY A 42 7.90 -19.06 17.86
CA GLY A 42 6.91 -18.14 17.31
C GLY A 42 6.70 -16.87 18.16
N ASN A 43 6.17 -17.05 19.38
CA ASN A 43 5.99 -15.95 20.34
C ASN A 43 7.32 -15.55 20.97
N LEU A 44 7.72 -14.30 20.82
CA LEU A 44 8.88 -13.75 21.50
C LEU A 44 8.43 -13.17 22.86
N THR A 45 8.87 -13.81 23.93
CA THR A 45 8.52 -13.50 25.32
C THR A 45 9.77 -13.55 26.20
N PHE A 46 9.69 -13.13 27.46
CA PHE A 46 10.78 -13.33 28.42
C PHE A 46 11.28 -14.79 28.49
N GLY A 47 10.40 -15.79 28.32
CA GLY A 47 10.78 -17.21 28.36
C GLY A 47 11.41 -17.74 27.07
N THR A 48 11.31 -17.01 25.97
CA THR A 48 11.76 -17.45 24.63
C THR A 48 12.79 -16.51 24.01
N ILE A 49 13.06 -15.36 24.62
CA ILE A 49 14.02 -14.36 24.15
C ILE A 49 15.44 -14.94 23.96
N ASP A 50 15.88 -15.81 24.86
CA ASP A 50 17.19 -16.44 24.80
C ASP A 50 17.31 -17.48 23.66
N LEU A 51 16.17 -17.93 23.12
CA LEU A 51 16.13 -18.81 21.96
C LEU A 51 16.16 -18.04 20.63
N PHE A 52 16.02 -16.71 20.67
CA PHE A 52 16.06 -15.91 19.46
C PHE A 52 17.50 -15.84 18.90
N PRO A 53 17.71 -16.08 17.59
CA PRO A 53 19.03 -16.15 16.99
C PRO A 53 19.63 -14.75 16.73
N SER A 54 19.93 -14.02 17.81
CA SER A 54 20.35 -12.61 17.78
C SER A 54 21.67 -12.32 17.05
N SER A 55 22.46 -13.34 16.72
CA SER A 55 23.68 -13.22 15.91
C SER A 55 23.43 -13.28 14.40
N CYS A 56 22.23 -13.67 13.97
CA CYS A 56 21.93 -13.90 12.56
C CYS A 56 21.43 -12.62 11.86
N GLU A 57 21.90 -12.43 10.62
CA GLU A 57 21.44 -11.34 9.75
C GLU A 57 20.10 -11.68 9.07
N THR A 58 19.95 -12.93 8.64
CA THR A 58 18.69 -13.48 8.13
C THR A 58 18.10 -14.41 9.18
N VAL A 59 16.87 -14.16 9.59
CA VAL A 59 16.15 -14.96 10.57
C VAL A 59 14.90 -15.55 9.92
N CYS A 60 14.67 -16.84 10.14
CA CYS A 60 13.42 -17.49 9.75
C CYS A 60 12.50 -17.67 10.96
N ALA A 61 11.32 -17.05 10.94
CA ALA A 61 10.44 -17.04 12.11
C ALA A 61 8.96 -16.80 11.76
N ASP A 62 8.07 -17.36 12.56
CA ASP A 62 6.69 -16.89 12.68
C ASP A 62 6.64 -15.87 13.84
N LEU A 63 7.21 -14.70 13.64
CA LEU A 63 7.55 -13.78 14.73
C LEU A 63 6.30 -13.08 15.25
N GLN A 64 5.92 -13.40 16.49
CA GLN A 64 4.78 -12.79 17.18
C GLN A 64 5.22 -12.03 18.44
N LEU A 65 4.82 -10.77 18.50
CA LEU A 65 4.89 -9.91 19.68
C LEU A 65 3.46 -9.58 20.11
N ASP A 66 3.13 -9.88 21.36
CA ASP A 66 1.82 -9.54 21.91
C ASP A 66 1.87 -9.09 23.37
N GLN A 67 0.70 -8.84 23.96
CA GLN A 67 0.55 -8.48 25.38
C GLN A 67 1.27 -9.42 26.37
N ARG A 68 1.59 -10.66 25.97
CA ARG A 68 2.31 -11.67 26.78
C ARG A 68 3.82 -11.62 26.59
N SER A 69 4.34 -10.88 25.60
CA SER A 69 5.77 -10.75 25.35
C SER A 69 6.52 -10.28 26.60
N ASN A 70 5.96 -9.29 27.31
CA ASN A 70 6.55 -8.73 28.54
C ASN A 70 8.03 -8.32 28.38
N LEU A 71 8.36 -7.80 27.19
CA LEU A 71 9.68 -7.27 26.81
C LEU A 71 9.55 -5.78 26.51
N THR A 72 10.54 -4.99 26.91
CA THR A 72 10.64 -3.56 26.60
C THR A 72 11.15 -3.34 25.17
N GLU A 73 10.88 -2.15 24.60
CA GLU A 73 11.40 -1.78 23.28
C GLU A 73 12.95 -1.84 23.22
N ASN A 74 13.65 -1.55 24.33
CA ASN A 74 15.12 -1.62 24.39
C ASN A 74 15.64 -3.06 24.35
N GLU A 75 14.96 -3.99 25.03
CA GLU A 75 15.29 -5.41 24.96
C GLU A 75 15.06 -5.93 23.54
N LEU A 76 13.92 -5.60 22.92
CA LEU A 76 13.64 -5.95 21.53
C LEU A 76 14.68 -5.37 20.56
N THR A 77 15.05 -4.09 20.74
CA THR A 77 16.09 -3.45 19.93
C THR A 77 17.41 -4.21 20.02
N SER A 78 17.77 -4.66 21.23
CA SER A 78 19.00 -5.42 21.46
C SER A 78 18.96 -6.82 20.82
N VAL A 79 17.80 -7.47 20.87
CA VAL A 79 17.57 -8.80 20.28
C VAL A 79 17.60 -8.76 18.76
N PHE A 80 16.97 -7.76 18.15
CA PHE A 80 16.84 -7.62 16.70
C PHE A 80 18.00 -6.86 16.04
N LYS A 81 18.99 -6.38 16.79
CA LYS A 81 20.06 -5.49 16.31
C LYS A 81 20.78 -5.93 15.03
N ASN A 82 20.91 -7.25 14.82
CA ASN A 82 21.59 -7.83 13.67
C ASN A 82 20.64 -8.29 12.57
N MET A 83 19.34 -8.46 12.88
CA MET A 83 18.36 -8.99 11.95
C MET A 83 18.03 -7.93 10.89
N LYS A 84 18.41 -8.22 9.64
CA LYS A 84 18.10 -7.41 8.46
C LYS A 84 17.06 -8.04 7.56
N HIS A 85 16.96 -9.36 7.56
CA HIS A 85 16.03 -10.08 6.71
C HIS A 85 15.17 -11.03 7.54
N LEU A 86 13.85 -10.86 7.45
CA LEU A 86 12.90 -11.79 8.03
C LEU A 86 12.30 -12.65 6.92
N ILE A 87 12.53 -13.96 6.99
CA ILE A 87 11.84 -14.95 6.15
C ILE A 87 10.76 -15.59 7.03
N GLY A 88 9.52 -15.22 6.78
CA GLY A 88 8.36 -15.69 7.53
C GLY A 88 7.39 -14.55 7.80
N ARG A 89 6.67 -14.64 8.92
CA ARG A 89 5.56 -13.73 9.23
C ARG A 89 5.91 -12.84 10.40
N LEU A 90 5.29 -11.66 10.46
CA LEU A 90 5.47 -10.72 11.57
C LEU A 90 4.11 -10.22 12.05
N LYS A 91 3.83 -10.44 13.34
CA LYS A 91 2.62 -9.95 14.00
C LYS A 91 2.99 -9.18 15.26
N VAL A 92 2.55 -7.93 15.35
CA VAL A 92 2.67 -7.10 16.55
C VAL A 92 1.26 -6.69 16.99
N LEU A 93 0.74 -7.38 18.00
CA LEU A 93 -0.68 -7.33 18.36
C LEU A 93 -0.88 -6.98 19.83
N ASN A 94 -1.80 -6.07 20.15
CA ASN A 94 -2.20 -5.79 21.54
C ASN A 94 -1.02 -5.39 22.46
N THR A 95 -0.02 -4.67 21.95
CA THR A 95 1.16 -4.27 22.73
C THR A 95 1.02 -2.87 23.31
N ASN A 96 1.86 -2.58 24.32
CA ASN A 96 2.00 -1.24 24.90
C ASN A 96 3.14 -0.43 24.25
N TYR A 97 3.69 -0.90 23.13
CA TYR A 97 4.77 -0.21 22.43
C TYR A 97 4.29 1.13 21.86
N THR A 98 5.18 2.11 21.93
CA THR A 98 4.99 3.45 21.37
C THR A 98 5.61 3.56 19.98
N SER A 99 6.54 2.67 19.63
CA SER A 99 7.17 2.64 18.32
C SER A 99 7.59 1.23 17.91
N GLY A 100 7.51 0.93 16.61
CA GLY A 100 8.12 -0.27 16.02
C GLY A 100 9.62 -0.16 15.72
N LYS A 101 10.29 0.92 16.14
CA LYS A 101 11.72 1.18 15.91
C LYS A 101 12.68 0.12 16.44
N PHE A 102 12.22 -0.78 17.32
CA PHE A 102 13.01 -1.95 17.70
C PHE A 102 13.32 -2.88 16.50
N LEU A 103 12.64 -2.70 15.36
CA LEU A 103 12.93 -3.33 14.07
C LEU A 103 13.56 -2.37 13.04
N SER A 104 14.13 -1.23 13.45
CA SER A 104 14.67 -0.23 12.51
C SER A 104 15.80 -0.75 11.61
N GLY A 105 16.50 -1.80 12.02
CA GLY A 105 17.55 -2.46 11.24
C GLY A 105 17.03 -3.40 10.15
N LEU A 106 15.73 -3.70 10.12
CA LEU A 106 15.11 -4.62 9.17
C LEU A 106 15.06 -4.00 7.77
N GLU A 107 15.60 -4.69 6.78
CA GLU A 107 15.72 -4.28 5.38
C GLU A 107 14.70 -4.98 4.47
N SER A 108 14.30 -6.21 4.79
CA SER A 108 13.29 -6.95 4.02
C SER A 108 12.46 -7.93 4.84
N ILE A 109 11.22 -8.15 4.40
CA ILE A 109 10.34 -9.22 4.90
C ILE A 109 9.84 -10.05 3.72
N GLU A 110 9.99 -11.37 3.79
CA GLU A 110 9.42 -12.32 2.81
C GLU A 110 8.55 -13.34 3.54
N CYS A 111 7.24 -13.27 3.31
CA CYS A 111 6.26 -14.20 3.85
C CYS A 111 5.99 -15.38 2.90
N ASP A 112 5.41 -16.44 3.44
CA ASP A 112 4.81 -17.51 2.64
C ASP A 112 3.55 -17.02 1.90
N GLY A 113 2.98 -17.88 1.05
CA GLY A 113 1.88 -17.50 0.14
C GLY A 113 0.60 -16.97 0.81
N ASN A 114 0.44 -17.18 2.12
CA ASN A 114 -0.67 -16.67 2.92
C ASN A 114 -0.20 -15.76 4.08
N GLY A 115 1.11 -15.53 4.20
CA GLY A 115 1.67 -14.84 5.35
C GLY A 115 1.51 -13.33 5.26
N MET A 116 1.26 -12.70 6.41
CA MET A 116 0.96 -11.28 6.52
C MET A 116 2.00 -10.56 7.39
N LEU A 117 2.15 -9.27 7.12
CA LEU A 117 2.76 -8.30 8.03
C LEU A 117 1.64 -7.58 8.77
N GLU A 118 1.51 -7.81 10.07
CA GLU A 118 0.36 -7.34 10.86
C GLU A 118 0.79 -6.45 12.03
N TRP A 119 0.16 -5.27 12.13
CA TRP A 119 0.23 -4.37 13.28
C TRP A 119 -1.20 -4.03 13.74
N GLY A 120 -1.64 -4.65 14.83
CA GLY A 120 -3.04 -4.62 15.27
C GLY A 120 -3.21 -4.24 16.74
N GLU A 121 -4.21 -3.42 17.06
CA GLU A 121 -4.63 -3.18 18.45
C GLU A 121 -3.52 -2.61 19.37
N ASN A 122 -2.51 -1.92 18.81
CA ASN A 122 -1.44 -1.30 19.61
C ASN A 122 -1.82 0.14 19.94
N PHE A 123 -2.69 0.34 20.94
CA PHE A 123 -3.29 1.65 21.21
C PHE A 123 -2.30 2.75 21.64
N LYS A 124 -1.07 2.41 22.03
CA LYS A 124 -0.01 3.39 22.36
C LYS A 124 0.94 3.68 21.21
N LEU A 125 0.83 2.94 20.10
CA LEU A 125 1.75 3.02 18.98
C LEU A 125 1.59 4.36 18.25
N LEU A 126 2.68 5.11 18.13
CA LEU A 126 2.73 6.42 17.47
C LEU A 126 3.28 6.32 16.04
N GLU A 127 4.17 5.36 15.79
CA GLU A 127 4.76 5.09 14.47
C GLU A 127 5.18 3.63 14.28
N ILE A 128 5.12 3.13 13.03
CA ILE A 128 5.66 1.81 12.67
C ILE A 128 7.20 1.84 12.65
N GLY A 129 7.80 2.82 11.97
CA GLY A 129 9.22 3.15 12.14
C GLY A 129 10.22 2.13 11.57
N LEU A 130 9.83 1.36 10.54
CA LEU A 130 10.71 0.44 9.82
C LEU A 130 11.56 1.21 8.79
N ILE A 131 12.45 2.06 9.30
CA ILE A 131 13.13 3.08 8.50
C ILE A 131 14.09 2.53 7.44
N ASN A 132 14.69 1.35 7.65
CA ASN A 132 15.59 0.72 6.67
C ASN A 132 14.88 -0.26 5.73
N LEU A 133 13.57 -0.47 5.91
CA LEU A 133 12.83 -1.46 5.15
C LEU A 133 12.74 -1.03 3.69
N THR A 134 13.23 -1.88 2.79
CA THR A 134 13.24 -1.63 1.34
C THR A 134 12.26 -2.51 0.58
N SER A 135 11.94 -3.69 1.11
CA SER A 135 11.04 -4.64 0.47
C SER A 135 10.12 -5.37 1.43
N ILE A 136 8.85 -5.48 1.03
CA ILE A 136 7.86 -6.35 1.65
C ILE A 136 7.34 -7.30 0.59
N ILE A 137 7.52 -8.59 0.81
CA ILE A 137 7.04 -9.66 -0.06
C ILE A 137 6.11 -10.55 0.75
N CYS A 138 4.87 -10.13 0.94
CA CYS A 138 3.88 -10.86 1.74
C CYS A 138 2.54 -10.99 1.01
N TYR A 139 1.62 -11.81 1.53
CA TYR A 139 0.25 -11.87 1.01
C TYR A 139 -0.44 -10.52 1.19
N ARG A 140 -0.28 -9.91 2.38
CA ARG A 140 -0.94 -8.65 2.76
C ARG A 140 -0.17 -7.93 3.87
N VAL A 141 -0.32 -6.61 3.91
CA VAL A 141 0.14 -5.73 4.99
C VAL A 141 -1.09 -5.13 5.67
N ASP A 142 -1.32 -5.49 6.92
CA ASP A 142 -2.49 -5.06 7.68
C ASP A 142 -2.09 -4.22 8.88
N ILE A 143 -2.53 -2.96 8.89
CA ILE A 143 -2.31 -2.03 9.99
C ILE A 143 -3.68 -1.55 10.46
N TRP A 144 -4.12 -2.01 11.63
CA TRP A 144 -5.49 -1.82 12.09
C TRP A 144 -5.61 -1.51 13.58
N GLN A 145 -6.61 -0.69 13.94
CA GLN A 145 -6.93 -0.33 15.33
C GLN A 145 -5.72 0.21 16.13
N ASN A 146 -4.86 0.99 15.49
CA ASN A 146 -3.78 1.72 16.14
C ASN A 146 -4.18 3.20 16.24
N PHE A 147 -5.10 3.51 17.16
CA PHE A 147 -5.79 4.82 17.22
C PHE A 147 -4.87 6.03 17.49
N ASN A 148 -3.66 5.82 18.01
CA ASN A 148 -2.65 6.87 18.22
C ASN A 148 -1.56 6.90 17.14
N LEU A 149 -1.63 6.00 16.15
CA LEU A 149 -0.64 5.91 15.07
C LEU A 149 -0.81 7.11 14.15
N THR A 150 0.23 7.94 14.02
CA THR A 150 0.19 9.16 13.20
C THR A 150 0.99 9.07 11.91
N ARG A 151 1.88 8.07 11.79
CA ARG A 151 2.73 7.88 10.61
C ARG A 151 3.18 6.43 10.46
N LEU A 152 3.40 6.01 9.22
CA LEU A 152 4.08 4.75 8.92
C LEU A 152 5.57 4.89 9.21
N ASN A 153 6.22 5.92 8.65
CA ASN A 153 7.66 6.13 8.76
C ASN A 153 8.46 4.96 8.14
N MET A 154 8.17 4.68 6.87
CA MET A 154 8.88 3.69 6.03
C MET A 154 9.47 4.35 4.77
N PRO A 155 10.37 5.34 4.92
CA PRO A 155 10.83 6.19 3.82
C PRO A 155 11.65 5.45 2.75
N ASN A 156 12.26 4.31 3.06
CA ASN A 156 13.11 3.58 2.14
C ASN A 156 12.40 2.44 1.39
N LEU A 157 11.10 2.26 1.62
CA LEU A 157 10.31 1.20 1.01
C LEU A 157 10.21 1.44 -0.49
N LYS A 158 10.58 0.44 -1.28
CA LYS A 158 10.61 0.52 -2.76
C LYS A 158 9.83 -0.61 -3.42
N ILE A 159 9.78 -1.76 -2.76
CA ILE A 159 9.20 -2.97 -3.30
C ILE A 159 8.08 -3.43 -2.37
N LEU A 160 6.87 -3.51 -2.91
CA LEU A 160 5.78 -4.28 -2.32
C LEU A 160 5.32 -5.32 -3.34
N PHE A 161 5.39 -6.60 -2.98
CA PHE A 161 5.13 -7.69 -3.91
C PHE A 161 4.35 -8.84 -3.30
N TYR A 162 3.34 -9.29 -4.01
CA TYR A 162 2.60 -10.50 -3.68
C TYR A 162 3.35 -11.77 -4.11
N PRO A 163 3.74 -12.68 -3.21
CA PRO A 163 4.38 -13.94 -3.59
C PRO A 163 3.36 -14.87 -4.26
N TRP A 164 3.33 -14.87 -5.60
CA TRP A 164 2.44 -15.75 -6.36
C TRP A 164 2.69 -17.23 -6.02
N SER A 165 1.72 -17.87 -5.38
CA SER A 165 1.66 -19.32 -5.17
C SER A 165 0.62 -20.00 -6.07
N LYS A 166 0.75 -21.31 -6.29
CA LYS A 166 -0.23 -22.13 -7.02
C LYS A 166 -1.63 -22.14 -6.37
N TYR A 167 -1.72 -21.74 -5.10
CA TYR A 167 -2.94 -21.70 -4.29
C TYR A 167 -3.54 -20.30 -4.16
N SER A 168 -2.89 -19.29 -4.75
CA SER A 168 -3.33 -17.90 -4.75
C SER A 168 -4.56 -17.75 -5.62
N LEU A 169 -5.73 -17.57 -5.01
CA LEU A 169 -6.83 -16.92 -5.72
C LEU A 169 -6.38 -15.50 -6.07
N PRO A 170 -6.81 -14.94 -7.21
CA PRO A 170 -6.55 -13.54 -7.52
C PRO A 170 -7.11 -12.70 -6.36
N VAL A 171 -6.23 -12.05 -5.61
CA VAL A 171 -6.61 -11.22 -4.46
C VAL A 171 -7.43 -10.06 -5.03
N LYS A 172 -8.73 -10.05 -4.73
CA LYS A 172 -9.64 -8.92 -5.01
C LYS A 172 -9.53 -7.83 -3.93
N GLU A 173 -8.64 -7.98 -2.97
CA GLU A 173 -8.48 -7.13 -1.79
C GLU A 173 -7.21 -6.29 -1.85
N SER A 174 -7.20 -5.21 -1.06
CA SER A 174 -6.06 -4.29 -0.96
C SER A 174 -4.86 -5.00 -0.38
N TYR A 175 -3.72 -4.87 -1.05
CA TYR A 175 -2.46 -5.44 -0.58
C TYR A 175 -1.99 -4.80 0.73
N ILE A 176 -2.26 -3.51 0.89
CA ILE A 176 -2.11 -2.77 2.14
C ILE A 176 -3.49 -2.35 2.62
N ALA A 177 -3.84 -2.68 3.86
CA ALA A 177 -5.02 -2.14 4.51
C ALA A 177 -4.63 -1.29 5.71
N LEU A 178 -5.14 -0.05 5.72
CA LEU A 178 -4.93 0.93 6.79
C LEU A 178 -6.31 1.27 7.38
N THR A 179 -6.63 0.75 8.57
CA THR A 179 -8.00 0.83 9.10
C THR A 179 -8.03 1.25 10.57
N PHE A 180 -8.91 2.18 10.93
CA PHE A 180 -9.07 2.63 12.32
C PHE A 180 -7.75 3.15 12.95
N LEU A 181 -7.07 4.04 12.23
CA LEU A 181 -5.87 4.74 12.70
C LEU A 181 -6.24 6.11 13.31
N SER A 182 -5.25 6.88 13.74
CA SER A 182 -5.48 8.25 14.22
C SER A 182 -6.13 9.12 13.14
N THR A 183 -6.97 10.07 13.55
CA THR A 183 -7.45 11.14 12.65
C THR A 183 -6.33 12.07 12.17
N ASP A 184 -5.22 12.08 12.91
CA ASP A 184 -4.00 12.80 12.52
C ASP A 184 -3.04 11.96 11.68
N PHE A 185 -3.35 10.69 11.44
CA PHE A 185 -2.56 9.84 10.55
C PHE A 185 -2.45 10.46 9.16
N CYS A 186 -1.23 10.49 8.65
CA CYS A 186 -0.94 10.96 7.32
C CYS A 186 0.06 10.05 6.61
N ILE A 187 -0.02 10.02 5.28
CA ILE A 187 0.90 9.27 4.41
C ILE A 187 1.79 10.27 3.67
N THR A 188 3.08 10.02 3.59
CA THR A 188 3.99 10.89 2.82
C THR A 188 3.84 10.66 1.32
N THR A 189 4.22 11.63 0.49
CA THR A 189 4.22 11.50 -0.98
C THR A 189 5.10 10.33 -1.46
N ASN A 190 6.22 10.09 -0.79
CA ASN A 190 7.13 8.97 -1.07
C ASN A 190 6.53 7.60 -0.72
N GLU A 191 5.87 7.49 0.44
CA GLU A 191 5.12 6.27 0.80
C GLU A 191 3.99 6.03 -0.20
N MET A 192 3.22 7.07 -0.56
CA MET A 192 2.18 6.98 -1.59
C MET A 192 2.74 6.54 -2.94
N ALA A 193 3.84 7.13 -3.42
CA ALA A 193 4.43 6.76 -4.71
C ALA A 193 4.73 5.26 -4.82
N THR A 194 5.08 4.64 -3.69
CA THR A 194 5.37 3.21 -3.60
C THR A 194 4.10 2.38 -3.46
N THR A 195 3.10 2.88 -2.73
CA THR A 195 1.89 2.12 -2.38
C THR A 195 0.70 2.37 -3.30
N ILE A 196 0.76 3.38 -4.18
CA ILE A 196 -0.32 3.82 -5.06
C ILE A 196 -0.86 2.68 -5.92
N ASN A 197 -0.01 1.76 -6.35
CA ASN A 197 -0.45 0.64 -7.17
C ASN A 197 -1.19 -0.42 -6.34
N VAL A 198 -0.86 -0.58 -5.06
CA VAL A 198 -1.22 -1.77 -4.27
C VAL A 198 -2.24 -1.52 -3.15
N THR A 199 -2.77 -0.30 -3.01
CA THR A 199 -3.68 0.06 -1.90
C THR A 199 -5.05 0.47 -2.42
N ASP A 200 -6.14 -0.28 -2.21
CA ASP A 200 -7.41 0.04 -2.91
C ASP A 200 -8.13 1.26 -2.34
N TYR A 201 -8.02 1.50 -1.03
CA TYR A 201 -8.71 2.59 -0.36
C TYR A 201 -7.85 3.21 0.74
N ILE A 202 -7.59 4.51 0.62
CA ILE A 202 -6.92 5.32 1.65
C ILE A 202 -7.84 6.50 1.94
N SER A 203 -8.40 6.55 3.15
CA SER A 203 -9.26 7.65 3.65
C SER A 203 -8.53 8.63 4.56
N TYR A 204 -7.19 8.63 4.52
CA TYR A 204 -6.33 9.49 5.34
C TYR A 204 -5.69 10.58 4.50
N LYS A 205 -5.13 11.61 5.14
CA LYS A 205 -4.52 12.76 4.47
C LYS A 205 -3.06 12.52 4.07
N TYR A 206 -2.53 13.39 3.21
CA TYR A 206 -1.09 13.50 3.03
C TYR A 206 -0.43 14.21 4.21
N CYS A 207 0.81 13.83 4.53
CA CYS A 207 1.65 14.64 5.40
C CYS A 207 2.12 15.88 4.63
N GLU A 208 2.27 17.03 5.28
CA GLU A 208 2.86 18.21 4.63
C GLU A 208 4.31 17.88 4.20
N PRO A 209 4.63 17.96 2.90
CA PRO A 209 5.94 17.58 2.41
C PRO A 209 6.92 18.74 2.55
N VAL A 210 8.21 18.41 2.46
CA VAL A 210 9.25 19.40 2.15
C VAL A 210 9.28 19.52 0.63
N LEU A 211 8.97 20.70 0.11
CA LEU A 211 9.00 20.98 -1.33
C LEU A 211 10.44 21.09 -1.83
N ASP A 212 10.64 20.72 -3.08
CA ASP A 212 11.91 20.88 -3.81
C ASP A 212 11.64 21.26 -5.27
N ASP A 213 12.69 21.29 -6.11
CA ASP A 213 12.57 21.67 -7.52
C ASP A 213 11.69 20.70 -8.34
N LYS A 214 11.41 19.51 -7.83
CA LYS A 214 10.61 18.46 -8.51
C LYS A 214 9.20 18.36 -7.95
N LEU A 215 9.02 18.49 -6.64
CA LEU A 215 7.74 18.45 -5.94
C LEU A 215 7.25 19.86 -5.63
N CYS A 216 6.25 20.33 -6.40
CA CYS A 216 5.78 21.71 -6.36
C CYS A 216 4.31 21.79 -5.92
N LYS A 217 3.87 22.95 -5.44
CA LYS A 217 2.43 23.23 -5.23
C LYS A 217 1.74 23.71 -6.51
N GLU A 218 2.49 24.37 -7.37
CA GLU A 218 2.00 24.92 -8.64
C GLU A 218 2.86 24.41 -9.80
N PRO A 219 2.27 24.23 -10.99
CA PRO A 219 3.01 23.77 -12.15
C PRO A 219 3.96 24.88 -12.61
N VAL A 220 5.26 24.59 -12.57
CA VAL A 220 6.32 25.47 -13.08
C VAL A 220 7.30 24.66 -13.92
N LYS A 221 8.09 25.33 -14.76
CA LYS A 221 9.08 24.66 -15.59
C LYS A 221 10.07 23.85 -14.74
N GLY A 222 10.19 22.56 -15.02
CA GLY A 222 11.06 21.64 -14.28
C GLY A 222 10.34 20.82 -13.22
N CYS A 223 9.10 21.18 -12.88
CA CYS A 223 8.27 20.42 -11.97
C CYS A 223 7.92 19.05 -12.54
N ILE A 224 7.91 18.04 -11.68
CA ILE A 224 7.63 16.63 -12.03
C ILE A 224 6.43 16.12 -11.23
N GLU A 225 6.27 16.57 -9.99
CA GLU A 225 5.23 16.11 -9.07
C GLU A 225 4.49 17.33 -8.49
N ILE A 226 3.17 17.25 -8.41
CA ILE A 226 2.34 18.29 -7.80
C ILE A 226 1.81 17.80 -6.45
N PHE A 227 1.97 18.63 -5.42
CA PHE A 227 1.35 18.45 -4.11
C PHE A 227 0.13 19.36 -3.96
N GLY A 228 -1.06 18.77 -3.87
CA GLY A 228 -2.33 19.47 -3.92
C GLY A 228 -3.05 19.30 -5.25
N ASP A 229 -4.16 20.00 -5.40
CA ASP A 229 -4.99 19.94 -6.59
C ASP A 229 -4.38 20.76 -7.72
N LEU A 230 -4.49 20.24 -8.94
CA LEU A 230 -4.05 20.90 -10.17
C LEU A 230 -5.27 21.32 -10.99
N GLU A 231 -5.52 22.62 -11.07
CA GLU A 231 -6.56 23.20 -11.90
C GLU A 231 -6.02 23.68 -13.25
N ILE A 232 -6.73 23.34 -14.32
CA ILE A 232 -6.43 23.72 -15.70
C ILE A 232 -7.65 24.44 -16.26
N THR A 233 -7.44 25.70 -16.62
CA THR A 233 -8.43 26.62 -17.19
C THR A 233 -7.98 27.07 -18.58
N ASP A 234 -8.77 27.89 -19.26
CA ASP A 234 -8.45 28.44 -20.58
C ASP A 234 -7.17 29.30 -20.60
N ASP A 235 -6.84 29.95 -19.48
CA ASP A 235 -5.63 30.77 -19.31
C ASP A 235 -4.37 29.96 -18.96
N THR A 236 -4.50 28.66 -18.74
CA THR A 236 -3.37 27.81 -18.30
C THR A 236 -2.39 27.53 -19.45
N ASP A 237 -1.09 27.76 -19.20
CA ASP A 237 -0.03 27.32 -20.13
C ASP A 237 0.07 25.79 -20.13
N LEU A 238 -0.30 25.16 -21.24
CA LEU A 238 -0.30 23.71 -21.36
C LEU A 238 1.12 23.13 -21.55
N GLU A 239 2.13 23.94 -21.91
CA GLU A 239 3.49 23.45 -22.13
C GLU A 239 4.17 23.01 -20.83
N ILE A 240 3.91 23.70 -19.73
CA ILE A 240 4.46 23.35 -18.40
C ILE A 240 3.84 22.06 -17.82
N MET A 241 2.73 21.58 -18.39
CA MET A 241 2.06 20.35 -17.95
C MET A 241 2.70 19.07 -18.51
N LYS A 242 3.50 19.19 -19.58
CA LYS A 242 4.10 18.04 -20.28
C LYS A 242 5.05 17.22 -19.41
N THR A 243 5.66 17.84 -18.40
CA THR A 243 6.63 17.18 -17.51
C THR A 243 6.01 16.58 -16.25
N ILE A 244 4.77 16.94 -15.92
CA ILE A 244 4.10 16.46 -14.70
C ILE A 244 3.82 14.96 -14.84
N GLU A 245 4.36 14.19 -13.90
CA GLU A 245 4.21 12.73 -13.82
C GLU A 245 3.22 12.28 -12.76
N ILE A 246 3.13 12.99 -11.63
CA ILE A 246 2.33 12.61 -10.46
C ILE A 246 1.60 13.83 -9.91
N ILE A 247 0.33 13.66 -9.56
CA ILE A 247 -0.46 14.65 -8.81
C ILE A 247 -0.93 14.00 -7.51
N TYR A 248 -0.47 14.53 -6.36
CA TYR A 248 -0.91 14.17 -5.02
C TYR A 248 -2.10 15.03 -4.59
N GLY A 249 -3.18 14.89 -5.35
CA GLY A 249 -4.42 15.66 -5.27
C GLY A 249 -5.32 15.31 -6.45
N SER A 250 -6.27 16.18 -6.74
CA SER A 250 -7.17 16.06 -7.88
C SER A 250 -6.65 16.82 -9.10
N LEU A 251 -6.89 16.29 -10.30
CA LEU A 251 -6.75 16.99 -11.57
C LEU A 251 -8.10 17.55 -11.99
N ILE A 252 -8.21 18.87 -12.11
CA ILE A 252 -9.44 19.58 -12.44
C ILE A 252 -9.23 20.30 -13.77
N ILE A 253 -10.03 20.01 -14.78
CA ILE A 253 -9.96 20.65 -16.10
C ILE A 253 -11.31 21.28 -16.39
N ASN A 254 -11.39 22.61 -16.34
CA ASN A 254 -12.65 23.33 -16.37
C ASN A 254 -12.66 24.46 -17.40
N GLY A 255 -13.68 24.51 -18.25
CA GLY A 255 -13.95 25.69 -19.08
C GLY A 255 -12.92 25.93 -20.20
N THR A 256 -12.26 24.89 -20.70
CA THR A 256 -11.16 25.03 -21.67
C THR A 256 -11.60 24.72 -23.11
N ASP A 257 -10.76 25.15 -24.06
CA ASP A 257 -10.93 24.92 -25.50
C ASP A 257 -10.13 23.70 -26.04
N ILE A 258 -9.58 22.88 -25.14
CA ILE A 258 -8.80 21.69 -25.53
C ILE A 258 -9.67 20.69 -26.30
N LYS A 259 -9.01 19.90 -27.15
CA LYS A 259 -9.66 18.81 -27.90
C LYS A 259 -9.34 17.43 -27.34
N ASP A 260 -8.20 17.33 -26.65
CA ASP A 260 -7.66 16.09 -26.09
C ASP A 260 -6.71 16.39 -24.92
N PHE A 261 -6.26 15.32 -24.23
CA PHE A 261 -5.30 15.39 -23.12
C PHE A 261 -3.84 15.18 -23.55
N GLY A 262 -3.51 15.45 -24.82
CA GLY A 262 -2.17 15.26 -25.37
C GLY A 262 -1.07 16.06 -24.67
N PHE A 263 -1.42 17.19 -24.05
CA PHE A 263 -0.49 18.02 -23.28
C PHE A 263 -0.05 17.37 -21.95
N LEU A 264 -0.76 16.37 -21.44
CA LEU A 264 -0.38 15.57 -20.26
C LEU A 264 0.51 14.39 -20.66
N GLU A 265 1.59 14.68 -21.39
CA GLU A 265 2.45 13.68 -22.02
C GLU A 265 3.08 12.70 -21.02
N SER A 266 3.45 13.21 -19.84
CA SER A 266 4.18 12.44 -18.82
C SER A 266 3.32 11.95 -17.68
N LEU A 267 2.04 12.35 -17.58
CA LEU A 267 1.19 12.06 -16.44
C LEU A 267 0.93 10.55 -16.30
N LYS A 268 1.41 9.99 -15.19
CA LYS A 268 1.35 8.56 -14.86
C LYS A 268 0.42 8.27 -13.69
N TYR A 269 0.23 9.22 -12.78
CA TYR A 269 -0.48 8.99 -11.53
C TYR A 269 -1.28 10.22 -11.08
N VAL A 270 -2.49 10.00 -10.58
CA VAL A 270 -3.30 11.01 -9.89
C VAL A 270 -3.87 10.37 -8.63
N ALA A 271 -3.56 10.93 -7.46
CA ALA A 271 -3.97 10.37 -6.18
C ALA A 271 -4.53 11.45 -5.27
N SER A 272 -5.84 11.61 -5.32
CA SER A 272 -6.59 12.42 -4.38
C SER A 272 -6.93 11.60 -3.15
N LEU A 273 -6.59 12.13 -1.98
CA LEU A 273 -6.96 11.57 -0.69
C LEU A 273 -8.03 12.40 0.03
N GLU A 274 -8.48 13.48 -0.61
CA GLU A 274 -9.52 14.31 -0.05
C GLU A 274 -10.85 13.56 -0.01
N LYS A 275 -11.59 13.76 1.09
CA LYS A 275 -12.86 13.09 1.31
C LYS A 275 -13.89 13.60 0.32
N ASN A 276 -14.58 12.68 -0.34
CA ASN A 276 -15.65 12.96 -1.30
C ASN A 276 -15.21 13.71 -2.58
N MET A 277 -13.92 13.67 -2.91
CA MET A 277 -13.39 14.28 -4.12
C MET A 277 -12.89 13.22 -5.09
N GLU A 278 -13.30 13.33 -6.36
CA GLU A 278 -12.78 12.52 -7.46
C GLU A 278 -11.33 12.88 -7.78
N ALA A 279 -10.58 11.91 -8.30
CA ALA A 279 -9.19 12.12 -8.69
C ALA A 279 -9.09 12.99 -9.94
N ILE A 280 -10.02 12.81 -10.89
CA ILE A 280 -10.02 13.53 -12.17
C ILE A 280 -11.42 14.09 -12.41
N ILE A 281 -11.50 15.41 -12.57
CA ILE A 281 -12.72 16.16 -12.77
C ILE A 281 -12.56 16.96 -14.06
N VAL A 282 -13.40 16.70 -15.06
CA VAL A 282 -13.34 17.37 -16.37
C VAL A 282 -14.69 17.95 -16.68
N GLU A 283 -14.80 19.27 -16.70
CA GLU A 283 -16.08 19.96 -16.74
C GLU A 283 -16.09 21.12 -17.74
N ASN A 284 -17.22 21.33 -18.43
CA ASN A 284 -17.43 22.52 -19.26
C ASN A 284 -16.41 22.70 -20.41
N ASN A 285 -15.89 21.62 -21.01
CA ASN A 285 -14.95 21.69 -22.15
C ASN A 285 -15.68 21.32 -23.46
N PRO A 286 -16.30 22.28 -24.18
CA PRO A 286 -17.18 21.99 -25.31
C PRO A 286 -16.45 21.45 -26.55
N LYS A 287 -15.13 21.63 -26.65
CA LYS A 287 -14.31 21.15 -27.78
C LYS A 287 -13.63 19.80 -27.53
N LEU A 288 -13.68 19.29 -26.29
CA LEU A 288 -13.04 18.04 -25.90
C LEU A 288 -13.78 16.86 -26.51
N ASN A 289 -13.15 16.16 -27.46
CA ASN A 289 -13.76 15.01 -28.15
C ASN A 289 -12.94 13.72 -28.04
N ASN A 290 -11.75 13.79 -27.43
CA ASN A 290 -10.93 12.63 -27.13
C ASN A 290 -10.49 12.65 -25.66
N ILE A 291 -11.06 11.72 -24.87
CA ILE A 291 -10.83 11.62 -23.42
C ILE A 291 -9.68 10.67 -23.05
N THR A 292 -8.85 10.28 -24.01
CA THR A 292 -7.75 9.32 -23.77
C THR A 292 -6.51 10.02 -23.22
N PHE A 293 -5.97 9.50 -22.12
CA PHE A 293 -4.69 9.95 -21.58
C PHE A 293 -3.49 9.28 -22.27
N PRO A 294 -2.36 9.99 -22.49
CA PRO A 294 -1.16 9.39 -23.08
C PRO A 294 -0.58 8.24 -22.25
N ARG A 295 -0.30 8.48 -20.96
CA ARG A 295 0.44 7.54 -20.06
C ARG A 295 -0.31 7.09 -18.82
N LEU A 296 -1.49 7.64 -18.56
CA LEU A 296 -2.42 7.19 -17.51
C LEU A 296 -3.14 5.90 -17.96
N LYS A 297 -2.37 4.86 -18.28
CA LYS A 297 -2.82 3.56 -18.80
C LYS A 297 -2.08 2.45 -18.08
N VAL A 298 -2.74 1.33 -17.82
CA VAL A 298 -2.06 0.18 -17.21
C VAL A 298 -1.20 -0.51 -18.26
N PRO A 299 0.10 -0.80 -17.99
CA PRO A 299 0.91 -1.57 -18.90
C PRO A 299 0.22 -2.89 -19.27
N ARG A 300 0.27 -3.27 -20.55
CA ARG A 300 -0.14 -4.63 -20.95
C ARG A 300 0.82 -5.60 -20.23
N PRO A 301 0.31 -6.65 -19.57
CA PRO A 301 1.20 -7.64 -18.98
C PRO A 301 2.03 -8.25 -20.10
N GLU A 302 3.35 -8.06 -20.07
CA GLU A 302 4.22 -8.86 -20.92
C GLU A 302 4.06 -10.32 -20.52
N LYS A 303 3.98 -11.23 -21.51
CA LYS A 303 3.71 -12.66 -21.34
C LYS A 303 4.59 -13.36 -20.28
N LEU A 304 5.69 -12.74 -19.86
CA LEU A 304 6.64 -13.28 -18.89
C LEU A 304 6.26 -13.03 -17.42
N PHE A 305 5.33 -12.11 -17.15
CA PHE A 305 4.88 -11.82 -15.80
C PHE A 305 3.37 -12.02 -15.69
N LYS A 306 2.96 -13.21 -15.22
CA LYS A 306 1.63 -13.43 -14.60
C LYS A 306 1.55 -12.65 -13.28
N ILE A 307 1.71 -11.34 -13.36
CA ILE A 307 1.67 -10.40 -12.25
C ILE A 307 0.32 -9.69 -12.36
N VAL A 308 -0.62 -10.08 -11.50
CA VAL A 308 -1.77 -9.22 -11.18
C VAL A 308 -1.29 -8.32 -10.06
N LEU A 309 -0.51 -7.29 -10.41
CA LEU A 309 -0.43 -6.10 -9.57
C LEU A 309 -1.74 -5.36 -9.83
N CYS A 310 -2.45 -4.96 -8.78
CA CYS A 310 -3.29 -3.78 -8.90
C CYS A 310 -2.36 -2.68 -9.45
N PHE A 311 -2.66 -2.17 -10.63
CA PHE A 311 -1.90 -1.08 -11.25
C PHE A 311 -2.83 0.11 -11.34
N GLN A 312 -3.52 0.40 -10.25
CA GLN A 312 -4.44 1.52 -10.27
C GLN A 312 -3.63 2.80 -10.20
N LYS A 313 -3.56 3.49 -11.34
CA LYS A 313 -2.84 4.75 -11.51
C LYS A 313 -3.62 5.95 -11.00
N ILE A 314 -4.88 5.74 -10.63
CA ILE A 314 -5.83 6.78 -10.22
C ILE A 314 -6.39 6.40 -8.86
N ARG A 315 -6.29 7.29 -7.88
CA ARG A 315 -6.79 7.09 -6.52
C ARG A 315 -7.67 8.24 -6.08
N SER A 316 -8.78 7.89 -5.45
CA SER A 316 -9.75 8.81 -4.85
C SER A 316 -10.47 8.08 -3.71
N THR A 317 -10.98 8.85 -2.74
CA THR A 317 -11.91 8.32 -1.72
C THR A 317 -13.30 8.02 -2.27
N MET A 318 -13.61 8.50 -3.48
CA MET A 318 -14.84 8.25 -4.21
C MET A 318 -14.72 6.99 -5.07
N LYS A 319 -15.79 6.20 -5.08
CA LYS A 319 -15.93 5.02 -5.94
C LYS A 319 -15.82 5.40 -7.42
N SER A 320 -16.51 6.46 -7.83
CA SER A 320 -16.30 7.11 -9.12
C SER A 320 -15.08 8.02 -9.04
N SER A 321 -13.90 7.53 -9.39
CA SER A 321 -12.67 8.33 -9.31
C SER A 321 -12.48 9.32 -10.45
N ILE A 322 -13.25 9.19 -11.55
CA ILE A 322 -13.19 10.08 -12.72
C ILE A 322 -14.60 10.58 -13.06
N ARG A 323 -14.75 11.89 -13.27
CA ARG A 323 -16.02 12.52 -13.66
C ARG A 323 -15.86 13.43 -14.87
N PHE A 324 -16.76 13.28 -15.83
CA PHE A 324 -16.95 14.18 -16.97
C PHE A 324 -18.34 14.79 -16.92
N THR A 325 -18.45 16.13 -16.90
CA THR A 325 -19.74 16.83 -16.86
C THR A 325 -19.78 17.98 -17.85
N ASN A 326 -20.86 18.11 -18.62
CA ASN A 326 -21.07 19.25 -19.53
C ASN A 326 -19.89 19.49 -20.51
N ASN A 327 -19.25 18.43 -20.98
CA ASN A 327 -18.25 18.50 -22.05
C ASN A 327 -18.93 18.34 -23.43
N ASN A 328 -18.15 18.19 -24.50
CA ASN A 328 -18.71 17.91 -25.83
C ASN A 328 -19.69 16.72 -25.79
N GLU A 329 -20.85 16.89 -26.43
CA GLU A 329 -21.93 15.90 -26.47
C GLU A 329 -21.48 14.52 -26.98
N ILE A 330 -20.45 14.45 -27.82
CA ILE A 330 -19.91 13.18 -28.34
C ILE A 330 -19.45 12.25 -27.21
N ILE A 331 -18.97 12.80 -26.09
CA ILE A 331 -18.49 12.01 -24.95
C ILE A 331 -19.65 11.21 -24.33
N SER A 332 -20.86 11.77 -24.29
CA SER A 332 -22.07 11.10 -23.82
C SER A 332 -22.79 10.28 -24.89
N LEU A 333 -22.66 10.64 -26.17
CA LEU A 333 -23.36 9.97 -27.27
C LEU A 333 -22.59 8.77 -27.85
N ASP A 334 -21.27 8.69 -27.64
CA ASP A 334 -20.43 7.58 -28.07
C ASP A 334 -19.93 6.75 -26.87
N PRO A 335 -20.65 5.68 -26.50
CA PRO A 335 -20.25 4.72 -25.46
C PRO A 335 -18.81 4.20 -25.59
N SER A 336 -18.29 4.11 -26.81
CA SER A 336 -16.98 3.54 -27.07
C SER A 336 -15.87 4.36 -26.42
N LEU A 337 -16.05 5.68 -26.25
CA LEU A 337 -15.09 6.55 -25.57
C LEU A 337 -14.93 6.16 -24.10
N CYS A 338 -16.04 6.03 -23.36
CA CYS A 338 -16.06 5.61 -21.96
C CYS A 338 -15.44 4.20 -21.80
N ILE A 339 -15.90 3.25 -22.62
CA ILE A 339 -15.48 1.84 -22.60
C ILE A 339 -13.97 1.72 -22.90
N ASN A 340 -13.47 2.47 -23.89
CA ASN A 340 -12.05 2.44 -24.27
C ASN A 340 -11.17 3.05 -23.19
N LEU A 341 -11.60 4.17 -22.58
CA LEU A 341 -10.89 4.79 -21.46
C LEU A 341 -10.77 3.81 -20.29
N ARG A 342 -11.91 3.24 -19.87
CA ARG A 342 -12.00 2.21 -18.81
C ARG A 342 -11.07 1.03 -19.07
N LYS A 343 -11.13 0.43 -20.26
CA LYS A 343 -10.27 -0.70 -20.66
C LYS A 343 -8.79 -0.34 -20.66
N SER A 344 -8.43 0.87 -21.09
CA SER A 344 -7.03 1.32 -21.12
C SER A 344 -6.43 1.47 -19.71
N MET A 345 -7.28 1.76 -18.73
CA MET A 345 -6.93 1.93 -17.32
C MET A 345 -7.21 0.70 -16.45
N LYS A 346 -7.85 -0.34 -17.01
CA LYS A 346 -8.32 -1.54 -16.28
C LYS A 346 -9.14 -1.20 -15.03
N LEU A 347 -10.06 -0.23 -15.17
CA LEU A 347 -10.97 0.17 -14.10
C LEU A 347 -12.28 -0.64 -14.16
N ASP A 348 -12.92 -0.81 -13.01
CA ASP A 348 -14.30 -1.31 -12.96
C ASP A 348 -15.29 -0.23 -13.45
N ASP A 349 -16.54 -0.62 -13.73
CA ASP A 349 -17.50 0.24 -14.43
C ASP A 349 -17.91 1.48 -13.62
N GLU A 350 -17.91 1.38 -12.29
CA GLU A 350 -18.36 2.43 -11.37
C GLU A 350 -17.30 3.53 -11.14
N TYR A 351 -16.12 3.41 -11.76
CA TYR A 351 -15.01 4.35 -11.59
C TYR A 351 -15.12 5.61 -12.45
N ILE A 352 -15.90 5.57 -13.54
CA ILE A 352 -16.02 6.68 -14.50
C ILE A 352 -17.49 7.06 -14.63
N LYS A 353 -17.78 8.34 -14.42
CA LYS A 353 -19.10 8.95 -14.66
C LYS A 353 -19.05 9.97 -15.80
N ILE A 354 -20.04 9.92 -16.67
CA ILE A 354 -20.28 10.90 -17.74
C ILE A 354 -21.69 11.45 -17.56
N ASN A 355 -21.84 12.73 -17.22
CA ASN A 355 -23.13 13.38 -16.93
C ASN A 355 -24.00 12.56 -15.96
N ASP A 356 -23.38 12.08 -14.87
CA ASP A 356 -23.95 11.20 -13.83
C ASP A 356 -24.21 9.73 -14.20
N ASP A 357 -24.12 9.37 -15.49
CA ASP A 357 -24.27 7.99 -15.95
C ASP A 357 -22.94 7.22 -15.87
N ASN A 358 -22.98 5.93 -15.48
CA ASN A 358 -21.78 5.07 -15.44
C ASN A 358 -21.46 4.48 -16.81
N CYS A 359 -20.18 4.16 -17.08
CA CYS A 359 -19.80 3.53 -18.36
C CYS A 359 -20.59 2.25 -18.68
N SER A 360 -21.01 1.46 -17.68
CA SER A 360 -21.76 0.20 -17.87
C SER A 360 -23.17 0.39 -18.41
N GLU A 361 -23.80 1.53 -18.13
CA GLU A 361 -25.18 1.81 -18.58
C GLU A 361 -25.26 1.96 -20.10
N PHE A 362 -24.11 2.23 -20.74
CA PHE A 362 -23.99 2.25 -22.18
C PHE A 362 -23.75 0.86 -22.81
N GLU A 363 -23.31 -0.15 -22.05
CA GLU A 363 -23.10 -1.52 -22.56
C GLU A 363 -24.43 -2.26 -22.80
N GLU A 364 -25.54 -1.85 -22.18
CA GLU A 364 -26.88 -2.45 -22.36
C GLU A 364 -27.63 -1.95 -23.61
N THR A 365 -27.04 -1.03 -24.38
CA THR A 365 -27.64 -0.44 -25.60
C THR A 365 -26.99 -0.88 -26.92
N LEU A 366 -25.99 -1.77 -26.85
CA LEU A 366 -25.30 -2.43 -27.98
C LEU A 366 -25.66 -3.91 -28.03
#